data_AF-A0A0D0DBG3-F1
#
_entry.id   AF-A0A0D0DBG3-F1
#
_cell.length_a   1.000
_cell.length_b   1.000
_cell.length_c   1.000
_cell.angle_alpha   90.00
_cell.angle_beta   90.00
_cell.angle_gamma   90.00
#
_symmetry.space_group_name_H-M   'P 1'
#
loop_
_entity.id
_entity.type
_entity.pdbx_description
1 polymer ?
#
loop_
_entity_poly.entity_id
_entity_poly.type
_entity_poly.pdbx_seq_one_letter_code
_entity_poly.pdbx_strand_id
1 'polypeptide(L)'
;MFTPPLRLVALCLLIASSETSMIPLKNRADTHLLEIPRTVYDCPITDPNARSVWKAGERAVVVWDTRGIPFNTTSKGKIELGYFKGKSSNEHLDIENPLAEGFSILDGRIDVTVPRVKTGRDYIVVLMGDSGNHSPAFTIS
;
A
#
# COMPACT_ATOMS: atom_id res chain seq x y z
N MET A 1 -65.74 -16.76 -66.78
CA MET A 1 -65.18 -17.90 -67.53
C MET A 1 -63.66 -17.80 -67.43
N PHE A 2 -62.95 -18.94 -67.34
CA PHE A 2 -61.48 -19.09 -67.46
C PHE A 2 -60.53 -18.34 -66.50
N THR A 3 -59.98 -19.12 -65.57
CA THR A 3 -58.55 -19.15 -65.19
C THR A 3 -57.78 -20.07 -66.17
N PRO A 4 -56.47 -20.37 -66.02
CA PRO A 4 -55.40 -19.72 -65.25
C PRO A 4 -54.45 -19.04 -66.30
N PRO A 5 -53.12 -19.29 -66.50
CA PRO A 5 -52.04 -19.92 -65.71
C PRO A 5 -51.02 -18.92 -65.13
N LEU A 6 -50.12 -19.42 -64.26
CA LEU A 6 -48.96 -18.73 -63.70
C LEU A 6 -47.79 -18.66 -64.70
N ARG A 7 -46.91 -17.65 -64.53
CA ARG A 7 -45.47 -17.82 -64.80
C ARG A 7 -44.64 -17.36 -63.60
N LEU A 8 -43.85 -18.31 -63.09
CA LEU A 8 -42.93 -18.15 -61.97
C LEU A 8 -41.55 -17.75 -62.55
N VAL A 9 -41.00 -16.59 -62.17
CA VAL A 9 -39.61 -16.21 -62.47
C VAL A 9 -39.00 -15.47 -61.28
N ALA A 10 -37.76 -15.85 -60.95
CA ALA A 10 -36.82 -15.33 -59.95
C ALA A 10 -37.20 -14.04 -59.18
N LEU A 11 -37.23 -14.03 -57.85
CA LEU A 11 -36.10 -14.21 -56.93
C LEU A 11 -34.98 -13.16 -57.11
N CYS A 12 -35.06 -12.07 -56.33
CA CYS A 12 -33.90 -11.44 -55.69
C CYS A 12 -34.37 -10.40 -54.65
N LEU A 13 -34.58 -10.85 -53.40
CA LEU A 13 -34.70 -9.93 -52.26
C LEU A 13 -33.29 -9.46 -51.90
N LEU A 14 -32.90 -8.27 -52.35
CA LEU A 14 -31.74 -7.56 -51.81
C LEU A 14 -32.10 -7.02 -50.42
N ILE A 15 -32.05 -7.90 -49.42
CA ILE A 15 -32.01 -7.49 -48.03
C ILE A 15 -30.62 -6.87 -47.83
N ALA A 16 -30.56 -5.55 -47.66
CA ALA A 16 -29.34 -4.90 -47.22
C ALA A 16 -29.07 -5.34 -45.77
N SER A 17 -28.21 -6.35 -45.60
CA SER A 17 -27.75 -6.78 -44.30
C SER A 17 -26.87 -5.68 -43.70
N SER A 18 -27.42 -4.91 -42.77
CA SER A 18 -26.61 -4.15 -41.84
C SER A 18 -25.70 -5.13 -41.11
N GLU A 19 -24.41 -5.13 -41.42
CA GLU A 19 -23.43 -5.87 -40.64
C GLU A 19 -23.29 -5.18 -39.28
N THR A 20 -24.16 -5.58 -38.34
CA THR A 20 -23.91 -5.36 -36.91
C THR A 20 -22.60 -6.07 -36.61
N SER A 21 -21.53 -5.29 -36.47
CA SER A 21 -20.19 -5.79 -36.19
C SER A 21 -20.19 -6.47 -34.82
N MET A 22 -20.50 -7.77 -34.81
CA MET A 22 -20.20 -8.65 -33.70
C MET A 22 -18.68 -8.84 -33.68
N ILE A 23 -18.00 -7.92 -33.00
CA ILE A 23 -16.64 -8.14 -32.53
C ILE A 23 -16.66 -9.51 -31.84
N PRO A 24 -15.86 -10.49 -32.29
CA PRO A 24 -15.79 -11.77 -31.61
C PRO A 24 -15.44 -11.51 -30.15
N LEU A 25 -16.10 -12.19 -29.20
CA LEU A 25 -15.54 -12.35 -27.86
C LEU A 25 -14.31 -13.26 -27.96
N LYS A 26 -13.24 -12.72 -28.55
CA LYS A 26 -11.89 -13.19 -28.33
C LYS A 26 -11.65 -12.92 -26.86
N ASN A 27 -11.69 -13.99 -26.06
CA ASN A 27 -11.59 -13.96 -24.61
C ASN A 27 -10.52 -12.98 -24.11
N ARG A 28 -10.91 -11.72 -23.90
CA ARG A 28 -10.25 -10.80 -22.98
C ARG A 28 -10.63 -11.25 -21.59
N ALA A 29 -10.04 -12.38 -21.21
CA ALA A 29 -9.45 -12.49 -19.89
C ALA A 29 -8.31 -11.47 -19.82
N ASP A 30 -8.68 -10.18 -19.89
CA ASP A 30 -7.91 -9.08 -19.34
C ASP A 30 -8.05 -9.18 -17.81
N THR A 31 -7.69 -10.35 -17.26
CA THR A 31 -6.86 -10.40 -16.06
C THR A 31 -5.53 -9.75 -16.41
N HIS A 32 -5.59 -8.45 -16.69
CA HIS A 32 -4.69 -7.50 -16.09
C HIS A 32 -4.86 -7.69 -14.58
N LEU A 33 -4.22 -8.76 -14.07
CA LEU A 33 -3.85 -8.89 -12.68
C LEU A 33 -3.28 -7.52 -12.36
N LEU A 34 -3.98 -6.78 -11.50
CA LEU A 34 -3.59 -5.41 -11.23
C LEU A 34 -2.17 -5.50 -10.70
N GLU A 35 -1.19 -5.11 -11.53
CA GLU A 35 0.05 -4.55 -11.03
C GLU A 35 -0.40 -3.31 -10.28
N ILE A 36 -0.77 -3.51 -9.01
CA ILE A 36 -0.90 -2.43 -8.07
C ILE A 36 0.53 -1.86 -8.06
N PRO A 37 0.78 -0.67 -8.64
CA PRO A 37 2.10 -0.09 -8.54
C PRO A 37 2.45 -0.06 -7.05
N ARG A 38 3.71 -0.36 -6.67
CA ARG A 38 4.12 -0.30 -5.26
C ARG A 38 3.88 1.12 -4.76
N THR A 39 2.70 1.32 -4.19
CA THR A 39 2.16 2.65 -3.94
C THR A 39 2.75 3.04 -2.61
N VAL A 40 3.56 4.08 -2.66
CA VAL A 40 4.13 4.68 -1.46
C VAL A 40 3.02 5.50 -0.83
N TYR A 41 2.60 5.09 0.36
CA TYR A 41 1.66 5.86 1.17
C TYR A 41 2.45 6.65 2.21
N ASP A 42 2.00 7.86 2.50
CA ASP A 42 2.54 8.65 3.61
C ASP A 42 1.87 8.17 4.89
N CYS A 43 2.65 7.55 5.78
CA CYS A 43 2.18 7.00 7.05
C CYS A 43 2.88 7.71 8.23
N PRO A 44 2.56 8.99 8.55
CA PRO A 44 3.28 9.73 9.57
C PRO A 44 3.21 9.07 10.95
N ILE A 45 4.38 8.91 11.60
CA ILE A 45 4.45 8.47 12.99
C ILE A 45 3.97 9.61 13.90
N THR A 46 2.98 9.32 14.73
CA THR A 46 2.33 10.28 15.65
C THR A 46 2.74 10.08 17.10
N ASP A 47 3.12 8.86 17.49
CA ASP A 47 3.90 8.59 18.70
C ASP A 47 4.98 7.51 18.41
N PRO A 48 6.23 7.66 18.88
CA PRO A 48 6.74 8.72 19.74
C PRO A 48 6.81 10.09 19.03
N ASN A 49 6.68 11.15 19.83
CA ASN A 49 6.80 12.54 19.40
C ASN A 49 7.90 13.24 20.22
N ALA A 50 8.15 14.53 19.94
CA ALA A 50 9.24 15.27 20.57
C ALA A 50 9.15 15.45 22.11
N ARG A 51 8.02 15.07 22.74
CA ARG A 51 7.84 15.03 24.20
C ARG A 51 7.87 13.61 24.78
N SER A 52 7.94 12.57 23.94
CA SER A 52 7.92 11.18 24.40
C SER A 52 9.24 10.84 25.09
N VAL A 53 9.12 10.16 26.24
CA VAL A 53 10.24 9.63 27.01
C VAL A 53 10.00 8.14 27.19
N TRP A 54 10.84 7.33 26.55
CA TRP A 54 10.83 5.88 26.69
C TRP A 54 11.91 5.45 27.70
N LYS A 55 11.65 4.39 28.44
CA LYS A 55 12.63 3.82 29.37
C LYS A 55 13.23 2.55 28.84
N ALA A 56 14.54 2.41 28.96
CA ALA A 56 15.27 1.26 28.44
C ALA A 56 14.83 -0.07 29.09
N GLY A 57 14.31 -1.00 28.28
CA GLY A 57 13.81 -2.31 28.71
C GLY A 57 12.33 -2.34 29.11
N GLU A 58 11.61 -1.22 29.09
CA GLU A 58 10.14 -1.22 29.24
C GLU A 58 9.43 -1.44 27.89
N ARG A 59 8.11 -1.63 27.94
CA ARG A 59 7.24 -1.70 26.75
C ARG A 59 6.81 -0.29 26.34
N ALA A 60 6.81 -0.01 25.05
CA ALA A 60 6.30 1.22 24.47
C ALA A 60 5.37 0.90 23.28
N VAL A 61 4.63 1.89 22.81
CA VAL A 61 3.76 1.78 21.63
C VAL A 61 4.26 2.76 20.58
N VAL A 62 4.38 2.31 19.34
CA VAL A 62 4.53 3.18 18.17
C VAL A 62 3.16 3.31 17.52
N VAL A 63 2.76 4.52 17.14
CA VAL A 63 1.46 4.84 16.54
C VAL A 63 1.70 5.67 15.28
N TRP A 64 1.05 5.30 14.18
CA TRP A 64 1.12 6.02 12.91
C TRP A 64 -0.26 6.27 12.33
N ASP A 65 -0.36 7.27 11.47
CA ASP A 65 -1.57 7.56 10.73
C ASP A 65 -1.75 6.58 9.56
N THR A 66 -2.95 6.04 9.41
CA THR A 66 -3.32 5.11 8.32
C THR A 66 -4.26 5.74 7.30
N ARG A 67 -4.60 7.04 7.45
CA ARG A 67 -5.42 7.79 6.49
C ARG A 67 -4.71 7.86 5.14
N GLY A 68 -5.29 7.25 4.12
CA GLY A 68 -4.74 7.22 2.76
C GLY A 68 -4.23 5.85 2.34
N ILE A 69 -4.05 4.90 3.28
CA ILE A 69 -3.74 3.50 2.94
C ILE A 69 -5.04 2.80 2.51
N PRO A 70 -5.10 2.16 1.32
CA PRO A 70 -6.22 1.32 0.91
C PRO A 70 -6.41 0.11 1.84
N PHE A 71 -7.67 -0.18 2.16
CA PHE A 71 -8.04 -1.28 3.07
C PHE A 71 -7.65 -2.68 2.56
N ASN A 72 -7.32 -2.82 1.27
CA ASN A 72 -6.88 -4.06 0.63
C ASN A 72 -5.35 -4.18 0.52
N THR A 73 -4.59 -3.25 1.10
CA THR A 73 -3.12 -3.30 1.11
C THR A 73 -2.61 -4.48 1.95
N THR A 74 -1.66 -5.24 1.40
CA THR A 74 -1.01 -6.39 2.03
C THR A 74 0.41 -6.10 2.53
N SER A 75 0.86 -4.83 2.43
CA SER A 75 2.17 -4.37 2.87
C SER A 75 2.45 -4.70 4.33
N LYS A 76 3.69 -5.11 4.61
CA LYS A 76 4.17 -5.47 5.94
C LYS A 76 5.08 -4.40 6.50
N GLY A 77 4.84 -4.04 7.75
CA GLY A 77 5.61 -3.04 8.46
C GLY A 77 6.85 -3.63 9.15
N LYS A 78 7.85 -2.79 9.35
CA LYS A 78 8.99 -2.99 10.25
C LYS A 78 9.30 -1.67 10.96
N ILE A 79 9.51 -1.72 12.28
CA ILE A 79 9.95 -0.58 13.09
C ILE A 79 11.43 -0.72 13.37
N GLU A 80 12.22 0.28 12.98
CA GLU A 80 13.65 0.36 13.25
C GLU A 80 13.93 1.52 14.22
N LEU A 81 14.93 1.35 15.09
CA LEU A 81 15.41 2.44 15.96
C LEU A 81 16.60 3.12 15.31
N GLY A 82 16.63 4.45 15.35
CA GLY A 82 17.74 5.28 14.90
C GLY A 82 18.04 6.43 15.85
N TYR A 83 19.02 7.25 15.50
CA TYR A 83 19.30 8.52 16.16
C TYR A 83 20.03 9.50 15.23
N PHE A 84 19.77 10.79 15.42
CA PHE A 84 20.53 11.84 14.74
C PHE A 84 21.82 12.17 15.50
N LYS A 85 22.89 12.46 14.76
CA LYS A 85 24.19 12.86 15.34
C LYS A 85 24.52 14.30 15.00
N GLY A 86 24.28 15.21 15.95
CA GLY A 86 24.57 16.63 15.82
C GLY A 86 23.69 17.30 14.76
N LYS A 87 24.29 17.74 13.65
CA LYS A 87 23.57 18.33 12.49
C LYS A 87 23.51 17.39 11.28
N SER A 88 23.87 16.12 11.44
CA SER A 88 23.81 15.14 10.36
C SER A 88 22.37 14.71 10.08
N SER A 89 22.01 14.55 8.81
CA SER A 89 20.77 13.91 8.37
C SER A 89 20.86 12.38 8.32
N ASN A 90 21.99 11.78 8.73
CA ASN A 90 22.10 10.33 8.86
C ASN A 90 21.33 9.87 10.11
N GLU A 91 20.44 8.92 9.90
CA GLU A 91 19.52 8.36 10.89
C GLU A 91 20.13 7.26 11.77
N HIS A 92 21.32 6.74 11.40
CA HIS A 92 22.05 5.70 12.15
C HIS A 92 21.16 4.50 12.57
N LEU A 93 20.33 4.01 11.65
CA LEU A 93 19.35 2.94 11.89
C LEU A 93 20.00 1.61 12.29
N ASP A 94 19.43 0.97 13.30
CA ASP A 94 19.71 -0.42 13.68
C ASP A 94 18.83 -1.38 12.85
N ILE A 95 19.20 -1.54 11.58
CA ILE A 95 18.47 -2.35 10.58
C ILE A 95 18.51 -3.85 10.92
N GLU A 96 19.55 -4.28 11.64
CA GLU A 96 19.79 -5.68 12.04
C GLU A 96 18.93 -6.09 13.26
N ASN A 97 18.48 -5.14 14.08
CA ASN A 97 17.69 -5.40 15.30
C ASN A 97 16.40 -4.56 15.33
N PRO A 98 15.44 -4.83 14.42
CA PRO A 98 14.16 -4.11 14.42
C PRO A 98 13.38 -4.32 15.72
N LEU A 99 12.67 -3.27 16.15
CA LEU A 99 11.84 -3.29 17.36
C LEU A 99 10.58 -4.14 17.20
N ALA A 100 10.07 -4.26 15.96
CA ALA A 100 8.99 -5.13 15.54
C ALA A 100 8.99 -5.29 14.01
N GLU A 101 8.52 -6.41 13.47
CA GLU A 101 8.39 -6.65 12.03
C GLU A 101 7.23 -7.59 11.68
N GLY A 102 6.81 -7.61 10.42
CA GLY A 102 5.80 -8.54 9.87
C GLY A 102 4.34 -8.21 10.18
N PHE A 103 4.09 -7.15 10.94
CA PHE A 103 2.75 -6.61 11.25
C PHE A 103 2.08 -5.96 10.03
N SER A 104 0.77 -5.72 10.08
CA SER A 104 0.07 -5.03 9.00
C SER A 104 0.24 -3.53 9.15
N ILE A 105 0.59 -2.81 8.08
CA ILE A 105 0.64 -1.34 8.15
C ILE A 105 -0.74 -0.71 8.43
N LEU A 106 -1.83 -1.47 8.22
CA LEU A 106 -3.19 -1.04 8.53
C LEU A 106 -3.51 -1.09 10.04
N ASP A 107 -2.66 -1.71 10.87
CA ASP A 107 -2.88 -1.84 12.32
C ASP A 107 -2.81 -0.48 13.05
N GLY A 108 -2.14 0.51 12.45
CA GLY A 108 -1.99 1.89 12.94
C GLY A 108 -1.17 2.05 14.22
N ARG A 109 -0.81 0.94 14.87
CA ARG A 109 0.04 0.90 16.05
C ARG A 109 0.71 -0.46 16.22
N ILE A 110 1.83 -0.50 16.91
CA ILE A 110 2.47 -1.74 17.36
C ILE A 110 3.13 -1.55 18.73
N ASP A 111 3.03 -2.56 19.57
CA ASP A 111 3.78 -2.67 20.82
C ASP A 111 5.23 -3.07 20.54
N VAL A 112 6.18 -2.39 21.16
CA VAL A 112 7.62 -2.67 21.07
C VAL A 112 8.27 -2.83 22.44
N THR A 113 9.40 -3.53 22.51
CA THR A 113 10.28 -3.52 23.68
C THR A 113 11.40 -2.51 23.44
N VAL A 114 11.58 -1.55 24.33
CA VAL A 114 12.63 -0.53 24.19
C VAL A 114 14.00 -1.18 24.47
N PRO A 115 14.97 -1.13 23.54
CA PRO A 115 16.26 -1.79 23.72
C PRO A 115 17.10 -1.09 24.80
N ARG A 116 18.09 -1.81 25.34
CA ARG A 116 19.03 -1.27 26.34
C ARG A 116 20.12 -0.44 25.66
N VAL A 117 19.76 0.76 25.22
CA VAL A 117 20.66 1.75 24.63
C VAL A 117 21.12 2.78 25.68
N LYS A 118 22.08 3.62 25.30
CA LYS A 118 22.55 4.74 26.14
C LYS A 118 21.45 5.80 26.26
N THR A 119 21.28 6.40 27.44
CA THR A 119 20.39 7.56 27.63
C THR A 119 20.73 8.70 26.65
N GLY A 120 19.71 9.22 25.95
CA GLY A 120 19.86 10.24 24.90
C GLY A 120 18.52 10.81 24.46
N ARG A 121 18.53 11.95 23.76
CA ARG A 121 17.33 12.73 23.37
C ARG A 121 17.13 12.89 21.86
N ASP A 122 18.00 12.26 21.09
CA ASP A 122 18.13 12.44 19.64
C ASP A 122 17.66 11.17 18.90
N TYR A 123 16.92 10.30 19.59
CA TYR A 123 16.41 9.02 19.08
C TYR A 123 15.21 9.22 18.15
N ILE A 124 15.08 8.37 17.14
CA ILE A 124 13.94 8.29 16.23
C ILE A 124 13.53 6.84 16.05
N VAL A 125 12.27 6.60 15.69
CA VAL A 125 11.84 5.33 15.11
C VAL A 125 11.45 5.56 13.66
N VAL A 126 11.71 4.57 12.81
CA VAL A 126 11.33 4.58 11.38
C VAL A 126 10.34 3.46 11.11
N LEU A 127 9.25 3.78 10.42
CA LEU A 127 8.30 2.81 9.88
C LEU A 127 8.68 2.50 8.43
N MET A 128 9.19 1.29 8.22
CA MET A 128 9.53 0.71 6.93
C MET A 128 8.40 -0.18 6.41
N GLY A 129 8.21 -0.22 5.09
CA GLY A 129 7.37 -1.23 4.42
C GLY A 129 6.91 -0.76 3.04
N ASP A 130 5.92 0.13 3.06
CA ASP A 130 5.39 0.95 1.97
C ASP A 130 5.85 2.42 2.07
N SER A 131 6.16 2.86 3.29
CA SER A 131 6.67 4.18 3.64
C SER A 131 8.10 4.07 4.21
N GLY A 132 8.71 5.23 4.46
CA GLY A 132 10.05 5.36 5.08
C GLY A 132 10.08 6.52 6.07
N ASN A 133 9.01 6.68 6.84
CA ASN A 133 8.79 7.83 7.71
C ASN A 133 9.47 7.64 9.06
N HIS A 134 10.23 8.66 9.48
CA HIS A 134 10.78 8.75 10.82
C HIS A 134 9.90 9.59 11.76
N SER A 135 9.94 9.27 13.06
CA SER A 135 9.34 10.11 14.11
C SER A 135 10.09 11.45 14.26
N PRO A 136 9.50 12.44 14.94
CA PRO A 136 10.30 13.48 15.60
C PRO A 136 11.34 12.86 16.55
N ALA A 137 12.44 13.57 16.80
CA ALA A 137 13.45 13.12 17.76
C ALA A 137 12.88 13.12 19.20
N PHE A 138 13.10 12.04 19.95
CA PHE A 138 12.54 11.81 21.29
C PHE A 138 13.59 11.26 22.27
N THR A 139 13.22 11.11 23.54
CA THR A 139 14.14 10.68 24.60
C THR A 139 14.02 9.20 24.94
N ILE A 140 15.16 8.51 25.04
CA ILE A 140 15.28 7.23 25.73
C ILE A 140 16.14 7.44 26.98
N SER A 141 15.68 7.00 28.14
CA SER A 141 16.37 7.12 29.43
C SER A 141 16.64 5.79 30.10
#